data_AF-A0A968QMG2-F1
#
_entry.id   AF-A0A968QMG2-F1
#
_cell.length_a   1.000
_cell.length_b   1.000
_cell.length_c   1.000
_cell.angle_alpha   90.00
_cell.angle_beta   90.00
_cell.angle_gamma   90.00
#
_symmetry.space_group_name_H-M   'P 1'
#
loop_
_entity.id
_entity.type
_entity.pdbx_description
1 polymer ?
#
loop_
_entity_poly.entity_id
_entity_poly.type
_entity_poly.pdbx_seq_one_letter_code
_entity_poly.pdbx_strand_id
1 'polypeptide(L)'
;MDNQINAFAYHNSRVYAGGIFTAPTSSIGMYSINLPPKATADSYSVNEEATLSDNVLTNDSDPESTALTAVLVTAPPAAATESFNLNSDGSFTYTPKLNFSGSVSFTYKAADSPPSPIPQKYSDITTVTITVNAVNDAPVANSDSYLASEDTLLTVSAAQGVLANDTDVDSSTLTAVLDSGPSHSASFTLNANGSFTYKASANYVGTDSSHIMPKIITRLPMVSASYPQP
;
A
#
# COMPACT_ATOMS: atom_id res chain seq x y z
N MET A 1 30.65 -17.90 -21.32
CA MET A 1 31.12 -18.64 -22.52
C MET A 1 32.56 -18.22 -22.76
N ASP A 2 33.47 -19.19 -22.85
CA ASP A 2 34.91 -18.98 -23.03
C ASP A 2 35.21 -18.08 -24.23
N ASN A 3 35.96 -17.00 -23.99
CA ASN A 3 36.41 -16.09 -25.04
C ASN A 3 37.65 -16.69 -25.72
N GLN A 4 37.42 -17.46 -26.79
CA GLN A 4 38.49 -18.00 -27.64
C GLN A 4 39.16 -16.86 -28.41
N ILE A 5 40.43 -16.59 -28.08
CA ILE A 5 41.27 -15.58 -28.75
C ILE A 5 41.75 -16.17 -30.09
N ASN A 6 41.17 -15.72 -31.21
CA ASN A 6 41.71 -16.00 -32.54
C ASN A 6 42.80 -14.98 -32.88
N ALA A 7 44.06 -15.39 -32.80
CA ALA A 7 45.21 -14.60 -33.24
C ALA A 7 45.35 -14.64 -34.77
N PHE A 8 45.34 -13.47 -35.43
CA PHE A 8 45.68 -13.33 -36.85
C PHE A 8 47.09 -12.74 -36.97
N ALA A 9 48.01 -13.48 -37.60
CA ALA A 9 49.38 -13.00 -37.86
C ALA A 9 49.47 -12.38 -39.27
N TYR A 10 49.79 -11.08 -39.35
CA TYR A 10 50.08 -10.39 -40.61
C TYR A 10 51.57 -10.53 -40.94
N HIS A 11 51.91 -11.23 -42.03
CA HIS A 11 53.30 -11.32 -42.51
C HIS A 11 53.52 -10.32 -43.65
N ASN A 12 54.16 -9.18 -43.37
CA ASN A 12 54.75 -8.34 -44.40
C ASN A 12 56.27 -8.53 -44.37
N SER A 13 56.77 -9.45 -45.18
CA SER A 13 58.20 -9.74 -45.29
C SER A 13 58.90 -8.71 -46.16
N ARG A 14 59.63 -7.77 -45.54
CA ARG A 14 60.83 -7.16 -46.14
C ARG A 14 62.05 -7.62 -45.34
N VAL A 15 62.94 -8.35 -46.00
CA VAL A 15 64.15 -8.94 -45.42
C VAL A 15 65.22 -7.86 -45.24
N TYR A 16 65.66 -7.63 -44.00
CA TYR A 16 66.94 -6.99 -43.68
C TYR A 16 67.79 -7.98 -42.89
N ALA A 17 69.08 -8.09 -43.26
CA ALA A 17 70.02 -9.07 -42.73
C ALA A 17 70.32 -8.88 -41.23
N GLY A 18 70.27 -9.97 -40.45
CA GLY A 18 71.09 -10.16 -39.24
C GLY A 18 70.47 -9.95 -37.85
N GLY A 19 69.19 -9.63 -37.71
CA GLY A 19 68.54 -9.45 -36.39
C GLY A 19 67.60 -10.60 -36.01
N ILE A 20 67.55 -11.00 -34.73
CA ILE A 20 66.44 -11.78 -34.18
C ILE A 20 65.23 -10.83 -34.15
N PHE A 21 64.31 -10.97 -35.10
CA PHE A 21 63.04 -10.24 -35.06
C PHE A 21 62.03 -11.05 -34.25
N THR A 22 61.65 -10.57 -33.07
CA THR A 22 60.37 -10.95 -32.46
C THR A 22 59.27 -10.38 -33.35
N ALA A 23 58.49 -11.26 -34.00
CA ALA A 23 57.36 -10.83 -34.82
C ALA A 23 56.39 -10.01 -33.96
N PRO A 24 55.97 -8.81 -34.39
CA PRO A 24 54.97 -8.05 -33.65
C PRO A 24 53.66 -8.84 -33.63
N THR A 25 53.12 -9.09 -32.45
CA THR A 25 51.78 -9.66 -32.32
C THR A 25 50.75 -8.53 -32.39
N SER A 26 49.81 -8.62 -33.32
CA SER A 26 48.61 -7.78 -33.32
C SER A 26 47.48 -8.54 -32.64
N SER A 27 46.92 -7.97 -31.58
CA SER A 27 45.70 -8.46 -30.95
C SER A 27 44.52 -7.59 -31.35
N ILE A 28 43.40 -8.20 -31.73
CA ILE A 28 42.10 -7.54 -31.80
C ILE A 28 41.41 -7.78 -30.46
N GLY A 29 41.09 -6.69 -29.74
CA GLY A 29 40.24 -6.76 -28.57
C GLY A 29 38.78 -6.72 -28.98
N MET A 30 37.99 -7.69 -28.50
CA MET A 30 36.52 -7.61 -28.54
C MET A 30 36.04 -6.97 -27.24
N TYR A 31 35.15 -5.98 -27.33
CA TYR A 31 34.50 -5.38 -26.17
C TYR A 31 33.06 -5.90 -26.07
N SER A 32 32.62 -6.24 -24.87
CA SER A 32 31.20 -6.45 -24.60
C SER A 32 30.46 -5.13 -24.82
N ILE A 33 29.38 -5.15 -25.59
CA ILE A 33 28.45 -4.02 -25.63
C ILE A 33 27.62 -4.06 -24.35
N ASN A 34 27.41 -2.90 -23.71
CA ASN A 34 26.47 -2.82 -22.61
C ASN A 34 25.05 -2.96 -23.16
N LEU A 35 24.27 -3.92 -22.68
CA LEU A 35 22.83 -4.03 -22.95
C LEU A 35 22.06 -3.26 -21.88
N PRO A 36 20.83 -2.81 -22.17
CA PRO A 36 19.99 -2.21 -21.14
C PRO A 36 19.49 -3.29 -20.16
N PRO A 37 19.28 -2.92 -18.89
CA PRO A 37 18.58 -3.78 -17.94
C PRO A 37 17.21 -4.19 -18.47
N LYS A 38 16.79 -5.40 -18.10
CA LYS A 38 15.44 -5.90 -18.30
C LYS A 38 14.68 -5.83 -16.99
N ALA A 39 13.74 -4.89 -16.91
CA ALA A 39 12.81 -4.78 -15.81
C ALA A 39 11.56 -5.66 -16.01
N THR A 40 11.06 -6.23 -14.93
CA THR A 40 9.88 -7.10 -14.89
C THR A 40 8.79 -6.43 -14.04
N ALA A 41 7.54 -6.50 -14.50
CA ALA A 41 6.44 -5.86 -13.76
C ALA A 41 6.24 -6.50 -12.38
N ASP A 42 5.97 -5.65 -11.39
CA ASP A 42 5.74 -6.08 -10.00
C ASP A 42 4.28 -5.98 -9.60
N SER A 43 3.90 -6.83 -8.65
CA SER A 43 2.62 -6.75 -7.97
C SER A 43 2.79 -6.95 -6.46
N TYR A 44 2.22 -6.02 -5.70
CA TYR A 44 2.23 -6.05 -4.25
C TYR A 44 0.82 -5.88 -3.69
N SER A 45 0.65 -6.17 -2.40
CA SER A 45 -0.59 -5.90 -1.68
C SER A 45 -0.28 -5.37 -0.28
N VAL A 46 -1.15 -4.48 0.20
CA VAL A 46 -1.10 -3.89 1.53
C VAL A 46 -2.53 -3.69 2.01
N ASN A 47 -2.75 -3.73 3.32
CA ASN A 47 -4.05 -3.31 3.86
C ASN A 47 -4.12 -1.78 3.85
N GLU A 48 -5.33 -1.23 3.80
CA GLU A 48 -5.51 0.19 4.08
C GLU A 48 -4.95 0.54 5.47
N GLU A 49 -4.51 1.78 5.62
CA GLU A 49 -3.85 2.31 6.83
C GLU A 49 -2.52 1.63 7.24
N ALA A 50 -2.03 0.68 6.46
CA ALA A 50 -0.71 0.08 6.65
C ALA A 50 0.32 0.62 5.64
N THR A 51 1.59 0.57 6.02
CA THR A 51 2.71 0.94 5.15
C THR A 51 3.31 -0.30 4.49
N LEU A 52 3.38 -0.30 3.15
CA LEU A 52 4.13 -1.27 2.36
C LEU A 52 5.60 -0.84 2.30
N SER A 53 6.51 -1.76 2.56
CA SER A 53 7.95 -1.61 2.32
C SER A 53 8.44 -2.79 1.50
N ASP A 54 8.93 -2.54 0.28
CA ASP A 54 9.35 -3.60 -0.64
C ASP A 54 10.42 -3.10 -1.63
N ASN A 55 10.82 -3.91 -2.61
CA ASN A 55 11.86 -3.56 -3.58
C ASN A 55 11.54 -4.01 -5.03
N VAL A 56 11.51 -3.04 -5.95
CA VAL A 56 11.17 -3.23 -7.38
C VAL A 56 12.24 -3.91 -8.22
N LEU A 57 13.47 -4.03 -7.72
CA LEU A 57 14.60 -4.58 -8.51
C LEU A 57 14.82 -6.07 -8.28
N THR A 58 14.02 -6.73 -7.42
CA THR A 58 14.29 -8.11 -6.97
C THR A 58 14.11 -9.16 -8.07
N ASN A 59 13.28 -8.88 -9.08
CA ASN A 59 13.01 -9.71 -10.25
C ASN A 59 13.60 -9.12 -11.55
N ASP A 60 14.39 -8.05 -11.43
CA ASP A 60 15.04 -7.39 -12.55
C ASP A 60 16.41 -7.99 -12.82
N SER A 61 16.87 -7.88 -14.06
CA SER A 61 18.16 -8.46 -14.46
C SER A 61 18.86 -7.61 -15.49
N ASP A 62 20.18 -7.71 -15.52
CA ASP A 62 20.99 -7.23 -16.63
C ASP A 62 22.00 -8.32 -17.04
N PRO A 63 22.22 -8.56 -18.35
CA PRO A 63 23.10 -9.65 -18.78
C PRO A 63 24.59 -9.41 -18.46
N GLU A 64 25.00 -8.16 -18.28
CA GLU A 64 26.39 -7.77 -18.03
C GLU A 64 26.64 -7.21 -16.62
N SER A 65 25.60 -6.72 -15.95
CA SER A 65 25.65 -6.10 -14.62
C SER A 65 24.84 -6.89 -13.60
N THR A 66 25.41 -7.08 -12.41
CA THR A 66 24.67 -7.63 -11.26
C THR A 66 24.06 -6.55 -10.37
N ALA A 67 24.43 -5.28 -10.57
CA ALA A 67 23.98 -4.17 -9.74
C ALA A 67 23.09 -3.24 -10.56
N LEU A 68 21.84 -3.10 -10.11
CA LEU A 68 20.82 -2.23 -10.71
C LEU A 68 20.47 -1.09 -9.76
N THR A 69 19.94 -0.03 -10.35
CA THR A 69 19.31 1.09 -9.64
C THR A 69 17.93 1.37 -10.21
N ALA A 70 17.03 1.94 -9.39
CA ALA A 70 15.69 2.30 -9.80
C ALA A 70 15.56 3.81 -10.02
N VAL A 71 14.83 4.19 -11.06
CA VAL A 71 14.49 5.59 -11.36
C VAL A 71 12.99 5.72 -11.51
N LEU A 72 12.37 6.54 -10.67
CA LEU A 72 10.94 6.82 -10.73
C LEU A 72 10.58 7.54 -12.04
N VAL A 73 9.55 7.08 -12.72
CA VAL A 73 9.01 7.71 -13.94
C VAL A 73 7.68 8.40 -13.64
N THR A 74 6.76 7.71 -12.97
CA THR A 74 5.46 8.27 -12.57
C THR A 74 5.13 7.77 -11.17
N ALA A 75 4.87 8.69 -10.25
CA ALA A 75 4.43 8.39 -8.89
C ALA A 75 3.00 7.81 -8.87
N PRO A 76 2.58 7.11 -7.80
CA PRO A 76 1.19 6.72 -7.63
C PRO A 76 0.26 7.95 -7.52
N PRO A 77 -1.05 7.81 -7.82
CA PRO A 77 -1.98 8.95 -7.77
C PRO A 77 -2.04 9.60 -6.37
N ALA A 78 -1.94 10.93 -6.32
CA ALA A 78 -2.01 11.69 -5.08
C ALA A 78 -3.38 11.58 -4.37
N ALA A 79 -4.44 11.23 -5.09
CA ALA A 79 -5.75 10.96 -4.50
C ALA A 79 -5.78 9.70 -3.63
N ALA A 80 -4.83 8.78 -3.82
CA ALA A 80 -4.76 7.47 -3.17
C ALA A 80 -3.50 7.26 -2.31
N THR A 81 -2.64 8.27 -2.20
CA THR A 81 -1.33 8.17 -1.54
C THR A 81 -1.24 9.19 -0.40
N GLU A 82 -1.01 8.74 0.84
CA GLU A 82 -0.55 9.62 1.93
C GLU A 82 0.96 9.89 1.77
N SER A 83 1.76 8.82 1.58
CA SER A 83 3.22 8.94 1.40
C SER A 83 3.75 7.91 0.42
N PHE A 84 4.72 8.32 -0.40
CA PHE A 84 5.46 7.43 -1.30
C PHE A 84 6.91 7.88 -1.43
N ASN A 85 7.83 6.92 -1.40
CA ASN A 85 9.25 7.15 -1.68
C ASN A 85 9.84 5.93 -2.39
N LEU A 86 10.57 6.15 -3.49
CA LEU A 86 11.36 5.14 -4.19
C LEU A 86 12.84 5.54 -4.14
N ASN A 87 13.67 4.69 -3.53
CA ASN A 87 15.10 4.88 -3.43
C ASN A 87 15.82 4.31 -4.66
N SER A 88 17.04 4.77 -4.91
CA SER A 88 17.83 4.31 -6.04
C SER A 88 18.23 2.84 -5.95
N ASP A 89 18.23 2.22 -4.76
CA ASP A 89 18.50 0.79 -4.58
C ASP A 89 17.25 -0.09 -4.83
N GLY A 90 16.17 0.51 -5.34
CA GLY A 90 14.91 -0.17 -5.61
C GLY A 90 13.97 -0.29 -4.42
N SER A 91 14.46 -0.06 -3.20
CA SER A 91 13.59 -0.08 -2.02
C SER A 91 12.58 1.06 -2.10
N PHE A 92 11.34 0.78 -1.76
CA PHE A 92 10.29 1.79 -1.73
C PHE A 92 9.41 1.65 -0.51
N THR A 93 8.73 2.75 -0.19
CA THR A 93 7.66 2.78 0.81
C THR A 93 6.40 3.37 0.18
N TYR A 94 5.24 2.81 0.52
CA TYR A 94 3.93 3.33 0.13
C TYR A 94 2.96 3.22 1.30
N THR A 95 2.32 4.34 1.63
CA THR A 95 1.21 4.40 2.58
C THR A 95 -0.01 4.94 1.84
N PRO A 96 -1.12 4.17 1.74
CA PRO A 96 -2.34 4.62 1.11
C PRO A 96 -2.98 5.75 1.92
N LYS A 97 -3.88 6.51 1.28
CA LYS A 97 -4.73 7.46 2.01
C LYS A 97 -5.59 6.76 3.06
N LEU A 98 -5.94 7.47 4.13
CA LEU A 98 -6.89 6.98 5.14
C LEU A 98 -8.19 6.52 4.45
N ASN A 99 -8.68 5.33 4.80
CA ASN A 99 -9.88 4.69 4.23
C ASN A 99 -9.85 4.46 2.70
N PHE A 100 -8.67 4.52 2.07
CA PHE A 100 -8.54 4.21 0.65
C PHE A 100 -8.36 2.70 0.46
N SER A 101 -9.28 2.10 -0.30
CA SER A 101 -9.12 0.74 -0.83
C SER A 101 -9.24 0.74 -2.37
N GLY A 102 -8.49 -0.15 -3.01
CA GLY A 102 -8.44 -0.25 -4.47
C GLY A 102 -7.04 -0.47 -5.03
N SER A 103 -6.92 -0.46 -6.35
CA SER A 103 -5.64 -0.63 -7.05
C SER A 103 -5.01 0.72 -7.34
N VAL A 104 -3.69 0.84 -7.09
CA VAL A 104 -2.86 1.94 -7.56
C VAL A 104 -1.69 1.40 -8.37
N SER A 105 -1.10 2.27 -9.19
CA SER A 105 0.09 1.92 -9.96
C SER A 105 1.08 3.08 -10.01
N PHE A 106 2.35 2.75 -10.06
CA PHE A 106 3.44 3.68 -10.38
C PHE A 106 4.36 3.04 -11.41
N THR A 107 5.22 3.82 -12.04
CA THR A 107 6.15 3.31 -13.06
C THR A 107 7.59 3.72 -12.77
N TYR A 108 8.52 2.83 -13.11
CA TYR A 108 9.95 3.04 -12.93
C TYR A 108 10.74 2.52 -14.14
N LYS A 109 12.04 2.82 -14.15
CA LYS A 109 13.05 2.15 -14.99
C LYS A 109 14.14 1.58 -14.10
N ALA A 110 14.59 0.37 -14.42
CA ALA A 110 15.86 -0.15 -13.93
C ALA A 110 17.00 0.49 -14.74
N ALA A 111 18.12 0.76 -14.10
CA ALA A 111 19.29 1.36 -14.70
C ALA A 111 20.58 0.71 -14.19
N ASP A 112 21.61 0.63 -15.04
CA ASP A 112 22.91 0.11 -14.61
C ASP A 112 23.46 0.91 -13.43
N SER A 113 23.96 0.25 -12.40
CA SER A 113 24.48 0.97 -11.23
C SER A 113 25.82 1.68 -11.53
N PRO A 114 25.97 2.97 -11.16
CA PRO A 114 27.25 3.66 -11.28
C PRO A 114 28.23 3.28 -10.14
N PRO A 115 29.55 3.49 -10.32
CA PRO A 115 30.20 3.93 -11.55
C PRO A 115 30.56 2.75 -12.46
N SER A 116 30.05 2.79 -13.70
CA SER A 116 30.49 1.87 -14.78
C SER A 116 31.35 2.63 -15.79
N PRO A 117 32.46 2.05 -16.29
CA PRO A 117 33.23 2.65 -17.38
C PRO A 117 32.46 2.70 -18.71
N ILE A 118 31.29 2.03 -18.77
CA ILE A 118 30.40 2.00 -19.92
C ILE A 118 29.19 2.91 -19.64
N PRO A 119 28.68 3.68 -20.63
CA PRO A 119 27.51 4.52 -20.41
C PRO A 119 26.32 3.72 -19.87
N GLN A 120 25.71 4.27 -18.81
CA GLN A 120 24.50 3.72 -18.20
C GLN A 120 23.38 3.59 -19.22
N LYS A 121 22.74 2.43 -19.23
CA LYS A 121 21.50 2.19 -19.95
C LYS A 121 20.35 2.01 -18.97
N TYR A 122 19.15 2.12 -19.53
CA TYR A 122 17.89 2.03 -18.80
C TYR A 122 17.01 1.00 -19.47
N SER A 123 16.21 0.30 -18.67
CA SER A 123 15.12 -0.52 -19.17
C SER A 123 14.04 0.30 -19.86
N ASP A 124 13.12 -0.40 -20.52
CA ASP A 124 11.81 0.15 -20.82
C ASP A 124 11.06 0.52 -19.53
N ILE A 125 10.04 1.36 -19.65
CA ILE A 125 9.17 1.74 -18.53
C ILE A 125 8.43 0.49 -18.05
N THR A 126 8.55 0.20 -16.76
CA THR A 126 7.92 -0.95 -16.11
C THR A 126 6.92 -0.48 -15.07
N THR A 127 5.82 -1.22 -14.95
CA THR A 127 4.70 -0.88 -14.06
C THR A 127 4.77 -1.70 -12.78
N VAL A 128 4.57 -1.03 -11.66
CA VAL A 128 4.33 -1.64 -10.35
C VAL A 128 2.86 -1.46 -10.01
N THR A 129 2.17 -2.54 -9.67
CA THR A 129 0.76 -2.51 -9.24
C THR A 129 0.64 -2.84 -7.76
N ILE A 130 -0.01 -1.98 -6.98
CA ILE A 130 -0.27 -2.21 -5.55
C ILE A 130 -1.78 -2.34 -5.34
N THR A 131 -2.21 -3.45 -4.75
CA THR A 131 -3.60 -3.67 -4.32
C THR A 131 -3.75 -3.30 -2.84
N VAL A 132 -4.55 -2.28 -2.55
CA VAL A 132 -4.90 -1.86 -1.18
C VAL A 132 -6.19 -2.56 -0.75
N ASN A 133 -6.08 -3.44 0.24
CA ASN A 133 -7.21 -4.22 0.76
C ASN A 133 -8.00 -3.40 1.79
N ALA A 134 -9.31 -3.39 1.67
CA ALA A 134 -10.18 -2.81 2.69
C ALA A 134 -10.12 -3.64 3.99
N VAL A 135 -10.13 -2.95 5.13
CA VAL A 135 -10.18 -3.51 6.48
C VAL A 135 -11.35 -2.84 7.20
N ASN A 136 -12.20 -3.64 7.83
CA ASN A 136 -13.39 -3.09 8.48
C ASN A 136 -13.03 -2.25 9.71
N ASP A 137 -13.41 -0.97 9.69
CA ASP A 137 -13.30 -0.03 10.78
C ASP A 137 -14.42 -0.17 11.82
N ALA A 138 -14.14 0.27 13.04
CA ALA A 138 -15.15 0.34 14.08
C ALA A 138 -16.01 1.60 13.93
N PRO A 139 -17.31 1.56 14.28
CA PRO A 139 -18.13 2.76 14.35
C PRO A 139 -17.57 3.77 15.36
N VAL A 140 -17.73 5.04 15.03
CA VAL A 140 -17.44 6.17 15.91
C VAL A 140 -18.73 6.63 16.57
N ALA A 141 -18.79 6.44 17.89
CA ALA A 141 -19.89 6.91 18.73
C ALA A 141 -19.71 8.38 19.13
N ASN A 142 -20.78 9.15 19.13
CA ASN A 142 -20.80 10.52 19.62
C ASN A 142 -21.76 10.65 20.83
N SER A 143 -21.41 11.50 21.79
CA SER A 143 -22.21 11.63 23.02
C SER A 143 -23.54 12.33 22.76
N ASP A 144 -24.61 11.78 23.35
CA ASP A 144 -25.95 12.35 23.31
C ASP A 144 -26.35 13.01 24.63
N SER A 145 -27.30 13.93 24.56
CA SER A 145 -27.95 14.49 25.73
C SER A 145 -29.42 14.74 25.47
N TYR A 146 -30.25 14.42 26.46
CA TYR A 146 -31.69 14.54 26.39
C TYR A 146 -32.23 15.17 27.68
N LEU A 147 -33.31 15.95 27.56
CA LEU A 147 -34.02 16.53 28.68
C LEU A 147 -35.45 15.98 28.71
N ALA A 148 -35.94 15.67 29.91
CA ALA A 148 -37.31 15.25 30.15
C ALA A 148 -37.79 15.84 31.47
N SER A 149 -39.08 16.19 31.54
CA SER A 149 -39.73 16.50 32.81
C SER A 149 -39.81 15.24 33.67
N GLU A 150 -39.72 15.40 34.98
CA GLU A 150 -39.95 14.29 35.92
C GLU A 150 -41.33 13.65 35.70
N ASP A 151 -41.43 12.37 36.06
CA ASP A 151 -42.64 11.53 35.95
C ASP A 151 -43.25 11.39 34.54
N THR A 152 -42.58 11.93 33.53
CA THR A 152 -43.02 11.91 32.13
C THR A 152 -42.26 10.85 31.35
N LEU A 153 -42.95 10.15 30.44
CA LEU A 153 -42.31 9.25 29.50
C LEU A 153 -41.64 10.07 28.40
N LEU A 154 -40.32 9.97 28.28
CA LEU A 154 -39.57 10.46 27.14
C LEU A 154 -39.60 9.40 26.04
N THR A 155 -40.01 9.80 24.83
CA THR A 155 -39.95 8.97 23.62
C THR A 155 -39.10 9.69 22.59
N VAL A 156 -38.00 9.05 22.19
CA VAL A 156 -37.07 9.59 21.19
C VAL A 156 -37.14 8.73 19.93
N SER A 157 -37.40 9.37 18.79
CA SER A 157 -37.44 8.70 17.48
C SER A 157 -36.03 8.39 16.98
N ALA A 158 -35.89 7.46 16.04
CA ALA A 158 -34.58 7.07 15.50
C ALA A 158 -33.81 8.26 14.89
N ALA A 159 -34.51 9.22 14.28
CA ALA A 159 -33.89 10.41 13.68
C ALA A 159 -33.25 11.37 14.70
N GLN A 160 -33.59 11.25 15.98
CA GLN A 160 -33.00 12.02 17.09
C GLN A 160 -32.39 11.08 18.15
N GLY A 161 -32.34 9.79 17.85
CA GLY A 161 -31.93 8.74 18.75
C GLY A 161 -30.41 8.65 18.85
N VAL A 162 -29.95 7.65 19.58
CA VAL A 162 -28.53 7.48 19.98
C VAL A 162 -27.59 7.07 18.85
N LEU A 163 -28.10 6.97 17.62
CA LEU A 163 -27.30 6.73 16.41
C LEU A 163 -27.32 7.93 15.47
N ALA A 164 -28.04 9.01 15.80
CA ALA A 164 -28.29 10.11 14.88
C ALA A 164 -27.02 10.92 14.56
N ASN A 165 -26.03 10.88 15.44
CA ASN A 165 -24.73 11.52 15.33
C ASN A 165 -23.58 10.51 15.21
N ASP A 166 -23.85 9.21 15.20
CA ASP A 166 -22.83 8.17 15.06
C ASP A 166 -22.48 7.95 13.58
N THR A 167 -21.22 7.59 13.31
CA THR A 167 -20.74 7.37 11.94
C THR A 167 -19.87 6.14 11.83
N ASP A 168 -19.81 5.56 10.65
CA ASP A 168 -18.90 4.47 10.32
C ASP A 168 -18.49 4.63 8.85
N VAL A 169 -17.20 4.45 8.57
CA VAL A 169 -16.65 4.73 7.23
C VAL A 169 -16.95 3.61 6.23
N ASP A 170 -17.17 2.39 6.72
CA ASP A 170 -17.48 1.21 5.91
C ASP A 170 -18.98 1.02 5.69
N SER A 171 -19.82 1.52 6.59
CA SER A 171 -21.25 1.27 6.63
C SER A 171 -22.06 2.51 6.99
N SER A 172 -23.08 2.79 6.18
CA SER A 172 -24.11 3.78 6.52
C SER A 172 -25.18 3.25 7.47
N THR A 173 -25.16 1.96 7.80
CA THR A 173 -26.16 1.30 8.66
C THR A 173 -25.52 0.90 9.98
N LEU A 174 -25.98 1.52 11.06
CA LEU A 174 -25.57 1.24 12.43
C LEU A 174 -26.70 0.57 13.21
N THR A 175 -26.33 -0.13 14.29
CA THR A 175 -27.29 -0.69 15.24
C THR A 175 -26.88 -0.37 16.66
N ALA A 176 -27.85 0.08 17.45
CA ALA A 176 -27.64 0.39 18.85
C ALA A 176 -27.69 -0.90 19.68
N VAL A 177 -26.68 -1.11 20.50
CA VAL A 177 -26.65 -2.18 21.50
C VAL A 177 -26.51 -1.55 22.87
N LEU A 178 -27.39 -1.94 23.78
CA LEU A 178 -27.33 -1.47 25.16
C LEU A 178 -26.21 -2.22 25.88
N ASP A 179 -25.22 -1.48 26.38
CA ASP A 179 -24.16 -2.04 27.22
C ASP A 179 -24.56 -1.93 28.70
N SER A 180 -24.95 -0.74 29.16
CA SER A 180 -25.58 -0.55 30.46
C SER A 180 -26.69 0.50 30.44
N GLY A 181 -27.81 0.16 31.09
CA GLY A 181 -29.00 1.02 31.17
C GLY A 181 -28.89 2.14 32.21
N PRO A 182 -29.82 3.12 32.13
CA PRO A 182 -29.91 4.20 33.12
C PRO A 182 -30.29 3.68 34.51
N SER A 183 -29.50 4.08 35.51
CA SER A 183 -29.54 3.58 36.89
C SER A 183 -30.74 4.06 37.72
N HIS A 184 -31.37 5.18 37.34
CA HIS A 184 -32.52 5.76 38.01
C HIS A 184 -33.80 5.64 37.16
N SER A 185 -33.81 4.78 36.13
CA SER A 185 -34.98 4.53 35.31
C SER A 185 -36.02 3.63 36.01
N ALA A 186 -37.29 4.01 35.95
CA ALA A 186 -38.41 3.11 36.18
C ALA A 186 -38.63 2.18 34.98
N SER A 187 -38.38 2.69 33.76
CA SER A 187 -38.40 1.89 32.54
C SER A 187 -37.45 2.50 31.50
N PHE A 188 -36.69 1.64 30.83
CA PHE A 188 -35.87 2.00 29.68
C PHE A 188 -36.00 0.93 28.60
N THR A 189 -36.11 1.35 27.35
CA THR A 189 -36.15 0.44 26.20
C THR A 189 -35.40 1.08 25.05
N LEU A 190 -34.39 0.39 24.54
CA LEU A 190 -33.60 0.77 23.36
C LEU A 190 -33.95 -0.15 22.19
N ASN A 191 -34.26 0.44 21.05
CA ASN A 191 -34.45 -0.29 19.79
C ASN A 191 -33.14 -0.30 18.99
N ALA A 192 -32.95 -1.33 18.16
CA ALA A 192 -31.78 -1.49 17.29
C ALA A 192 -31.53 -0.28 16.37
N ASN A 193 -32.59 0.44 15.96
CA ASN A 193 -32.48 1.63 15.11
C ASN A 193 -32.11 2.91 15.89
N GLY A 194 -31.73 2.82 17.16
CA GLY A 194 -31.35 3.95 18.01
C GLY A 194 -32.50 4.74 18.64
N SER A 195 -33.76 4.44 18.30
CA SER A 195 -34.90 5.00 19.03
C SER A 195 -35.01 4.39 20.42
N PHE A 196 -35.48 5.17 21.40
CA PHE A 196 -35.63 4.67 22.77
C PHE A 196 -36.79 5.33 23.51
N THR A 197 -37.20 4.70 24.60
CA THR A 197 -38.10 5.28 25.60
C THR A 197 -37.43 5.26 26.97
N TYR A 198 -37.60 6.35 27.73
CA TYR A 198 -37.07 6.49 29.08
C TYR A 198 -38.13 7.07 30.01
N LYS A 199 -38.27 6.48 31.19
CA LYS A 199 -39.05 7.05 32.29
C LYS A 199 -38.21 6.95 33.56
N ALA A 200 -37.98 8.09 34.21
CA ALA A 200 -37.29 8.15 35.50
C ALA A 200 -38.13 7.46 36.60
N SER A 201 -37.46 7.05 37.67
CA SER A 201 -38.12 6.65 38.93
C SER A 201 -38.97 7.81 39.48
N ALA A 202 -40.04 7.48 40.20
CA ALA A 202 -41.01 8.47 40.66
C ALA A 202 -40.34 9.58 41.50
N ASN A 203 -40.63 10.85 41.17
CA ASN A 203 -40.04 12.04 41.80
C ASN A 203 -38.50 12.13 41.71
N TYR A 204 -37.85 11.39 40.80
CA TYR A 204 -36.41 11.52 40.60
C TYR A 204 -36.10 12.80 39.82
N VAL A 205 -35.30 13.67 40.44
CA VAL A 205 -34.71 14.86 39.82
C VAL A 205 -33.20 14.73 39.86
N GLY A 206 -32.56 14.70 38.69
CA GLY A 206 -31.12 14.56 38.58
C GLY A 206 -30.69 14.12 37.19
N THR A 207 -29.39 13.95 37.01
CA THR A 207 -28.79 13.37 35.81
C THR A 207 -28.73 11.86 35.93
N ASP A 208 -29.29 11.15 34.94
CA ASP A 208 -29.10 9.72 34.79
C ASP A 208 -28.22 9.45 33.56
N SER A 209 -27.48 8.34 33.58
CA SER A 209 -26.52 8.01 32.52
C SER A 209 -26.69 6.57 32.09
N SER A 210 -26.69 6.35 30.77
CA SER A 210 -26.63 5.03 30.15
C SER A 210 -25.38 4.95 29.27
N HIS A 211 -24.73 3.78 29.26
CA HIS A 211 -23.65 3.51 28.30
C HIS A 211 -24.23 2.71 27.14
N ILE A 212 -24.21 3.28 25.94
CA ILE A 212 -24.73 2.69 24.72
C ILE A 212 -23.57 2.57 23.74
N MET A 213 -23.45 1.41 23.10
CA MET A 213 -22.38 1.15 22.13
C MET A 213 -23.01 0.94 20.75
N PRO A 214 -22.68 1.76 19.74
CA PRO A 214 -23.03 1.44 18.36
C PRO A 214 -22.27 0.19 17.92
N LYS A 215 -22.93 -0.66 17.14
CA LYS A 215 -22.36 -1.90 16.60
C LYS A 215 -22.78 -2.07 15.14
N ILE A 216 -21.86 -2.57 14.32
CA ILE A 216 -22.15 -3.04 12.95
C ILE A 216 -22.86 -4.40 13.05
N ILE A 217 -23.97 -4.60 12.32
CA ILE A 217 -24.65 -5.92 12.31
C ILE A 217 -23.88 -6.96 11.48
N THR A 218 -23.29 -6.61 10.33
CA THR A 218 -22.49 -7.56 9.54
C THR A 218 -21.79 -6.86 8.39
N ARG A 219 -20.45 -6.84 8.39
CA ARG A 219 -19.72 -7.29 7.20
C ARG A 219 -19.18 -8.67 7.53
N LEU A 220 -19.62 -9.68 6.78
CA LEU A 220 -18.82 -10.89 6.61
C LEU A 220 -17.37 -10.44 6.38
N PRO A 221 -16.35 -11.10 6.98
CA PRO A 221 -14.98 -10.79 6.62
C PRO A 221 -14.93 -10.76 5.09
N MET A 222 -14.54 -9.61 4.51
CA MET A 222 -14.29 -9.58 3.09
C MET A 222 -13.33 -10.74 2.86
N VAL A 223 -13.80 -11.73 2.11
CA VAL A 223 -13.04 -12.92 1.80
C VAL A 223 -11.71 -12.40 1.29
N SER A 224 -10.64 -12.65 2.02
CA SER A 224 -9.31 -12.52 1.47
C SER A 224 -9.34 -13.40 0.23
N ALA A 225 -9.35 -12.77 -0.94
CA ALA A 225 -9.12 -13.49 -2.17
C ALA A 225 -7.72 -14.08 -1.99
N SER A 226 -7.68 -15.34 -1.58
CA SER A 226 -6.50 -16.18 -1.64
C SER A 226 -6.19 -16.31 -3.11
N TYR A 227 -5.42 -15.36 -3.63
CA TYR A 227 -4.84 -15.48 -4.94
C TYR A 227 -3.80 -16.61 -4.84
N PRO A 228 -3.91 -17.68 -5.65
CA PRO A 228 -2.88 -18.69 -5.68
C PRO A 228 -1.58 -18.02 -6.12
N GLN A 229 -0.58 -18.02 -5.25
CA GLN A 229 0.78 -17.67 -5.64
C GLN A 229 1.26 -18.75 -6.65
N PRO A 230 1.93 -18.35 -7.74
CA PRO A 230 2.47 -19.28 -8.73
C PRO A 230 3.54 -20.22 -8.16
#